data_AF-A0A023FGN0-F1
#
_entry.id   AF-A0A023FGN0-F1
#
_cell.length_a   1.000
_cell.length_b   1.000
_cell.length_c   1.000
_cell.angle_alpha   90.00
_cell.angle_beta   90.00
_cell.angle_gamma   90.00
#
_symmetry.space_group_name_H-M   'P 1'
#
loop_
_entity.id
_entity.type
_entity.pdbx_description
1 polymer ?
#
loop_
_entity_poly.entity_id
_entity_poly.type
_entity_poly.pdbx_seq_one_letter_code
_entity_poly.pdbx_strand_id
1 'polypeptide(L)'
;MDIPIFTGTHADLLIIVFHKIITTGHQRLQPLFDCLLTIIVNVSPYLKTLSMVASTKLLHLLEAFSTPWFLYSNPTNHHLVFFLLEIFNNIIQYQFDGNSNLVYTVIRKRHVFHALANLP
;
A
#
# COMPACT_ATOMS: atom_id res chain seq x y z
N MET A 1 8.24 24.10 13.51
CA MET A 1 7.75 23.07 12.57
C MET A 1 6.43 22.58 13.14
N ASP A 2 5.31 23.08 12.63
CA ASP A 2 3.97 22.65 13.05
C ASP A 2 3.66 21.31 12.41
N ILE A 3 4.17 20.25 13.02
CA ILE A 3 3.79 18.89 12.67
C ILE A 3 2.40 18.71 13.29
N PRO A 4 1.32 18.56 12.50
CA PRO A 4 0.00 18.31 13.05
C PRO A 4 0.06 17.09 13.97
N ILE A 5 -0.68 17.12 15.08
CA ILE A 5 -0.74 16.01 16.03
C ILE A 5 -1.22 14.77 15.26
N PHE A 6 -0.29 13.85 15.01
CA PHE A 6 -0.58 12.62 14.32
C PHE A 6 -1.14 11.62 15.33
N THR A 7 -2.41 11.30 15.21
CA THR A 7 -3.06 10.24 15.97
C THR A 7 -2.96 8.93 15.20
N GLY A 8 -1.86 8.21 15.40
CA GLY A 8 -1.62 6.90 14.77
C GLY A 8 -0.32 6.26 15.23
N THR A 9 -0.05 5.05 14.74
CA THR A 9 1.16 4.29 15.04
C THR A 9 2.35 4.75 14.18
N HIS A 10 3.57 4.36 14.54
CA HIS A 10 4.74 4.56 13.67
C HIS A 10 4.57 3.93 12.28
N ALA A 11 3.83 2.82 12.19
CA ALA A 11 3.50 2.18 10.93
C ALA A 11 2.60 3.07 10.06
N ASP A 12 1.61 3.72 10.67
CA ASP A 12 0.72 4.63 9.95
C ASP A 12 1.50 5.83 9.40
N LEU A 13 2.41 6.40 10.20
CA LEU A 13 3.28 7.49 9.74
C LEU A 13 4.13 7.04 8.54
N LEU A 14 4.77 5.86 8.63
CA LEU A 14 5.58 5.28 7.56
C LEU A 14 4.78 5.15 6.26
N ILE A 15 3.61 4.50 6.33
CA ILE A 15 2.74 4.26 5.17
C ILE A 15 2.26 5.58 4.55
N ILE A 16 1.82 6.54 5.38
CA ILE A 16 1.29 7.82 4.90
C ILE A 16 2.39 8.66 4.23
N VAL A 17 3.59 8.69 4.82
CA VAL A 17 4.73 9.40 4.23
C VAL A 17 5.15 8.75 2.91
N PHE A 18 5.27 7.41 2.87
CA PHE A 18 5.66 6.70 1.65
C PHE A 18 4.60 6.85 0.55
N HIS A 19 3.33 6.76 0.90
CA HIS A 19 2.22 7.07 -0.01
C HIS A 19 2.35 8.48 -0.60
N LYS A 20 2.61 9.49 0.25
CA LYS A 20 2.75 10.88 -0.20
C LYS A 20 3.95 11.04 -1.13
N ILE A 21 5.09 10.41 -0.82
CA ILE A 21 6.27 10.41 -1.69
C ILE A 21 5.96 9.77 -3.05
N ILE A 22 5.24 8.65 -3.06
CA ILE A 22 4.90 7.93 -4.30
C ILE A 22 3.91 8.73 -5.15
N THR A 23 2.88 9.32 -4.54
CA THR A 23 1.77 9.95 -5.26
C THR A 23 1.97 11.42 -5.60
N THR A 24 2.72 12.17 -4.78
CA THR A 24 2.93 13.62 -4.96
C THR A 24 4.40 13.99 -5.12
N GLY A 25 5.31 13.03 -5.01
CA GLY A 25 6.73 13.26 -5.18
C GLY A 25 7.12 13.57 -6.61
N HIS A 26 8.33 14.11 -6.77
CA HIS A 26 8.89 14.37 -8.09
C HIS A 26 9.13 13.05 -8.83
N GLN A 27 8.89 13.01 -10.14
CA GLN A 27 9.15 11.84 -11.00
C GLN A 27 10.56 11.24 -10.85
N ARG A 28 11.56 12.01 -10.41
CA ARG A 28 12.92 11.52 -10.13
C ARG A 28 12.99 10.52 -8.95
N LEU A 29 11.92 10.41 -8.16
CA LEU A 29 11.81 9.50 -7.02
C LEU A 29 11.23 8.14 -7.40
N GLN A 30 10.79 7.93 -8.65
CA GLN A 30 10.31 6.64 -9.16
C GLN A 30 11.26 5.46 -8.83
N PRO A 31 12.59 5.58 -9.00
CA PRO A 31 13.53 4.50 -8.67
C PRO A 31 13.52 4.09 -7.20
N LEU A 32 12.93 4.91 -6.30
CA LEU A 32 12.82 4.58 -4.88
C LEU A 32 11.58 3.76 -4.55
N PHE A 33 10.59 3.65 -5.46
CA PHE A 33 9.30 3.04 -5.15
C PHE A 33 9.45 1.58 -4.72
N ASP A 34 10.30 0.81 -5.41
CA ASP A 34 10.62 -0.58 -5.06
C ASP A 34 11.19 -0.67 -3.64
N CYS A 35 12.15 0.21 -3.31
CA CYS A 35 12.76 0.25 -1.99
C CYS A 35 11.75 0.61 -0.90
N LEU A 36 10.91 1.63 -1.13
CA LEU A 36 9.88 2.06 -0.18
C LEU A 36 8.87 0.95 0.09
N LEU A 37 8.39 0.26 -0.96
CA LEU A 37 7.45 -0.85 -0.77
C LEU A 37 8.13 -2.06 -0.13
N THR A 38 9.38 -2.37 -0.47
CA THR A 38 10.15 -3.47 0.15
C THR A 38 10.31 -3.26 1.66
N ILE A 39 10.54 -2.02 2.10
CA ILE A 39 10.58 -1.69 3.53
C ILE A 39 9.23 -2.05 4.19
N ILE A 40 8.10 -1.69 3.56
CA ILE A 40 6.77 -2.02 4.09
C ILE A 40 6.54 -3.54 4.09
N VAL A 41 6.92 -4.26 3.03
CA VAL A 41 6.84 -5.73 2.95
C VAL A 41 7.59 -6.39 4.11
N ASN A 42 8.78 -5.91 4.45
CA ASN A 42 9.59 -6.50 5.52
C ASN A 42 9.01 -6.27 6.92
N VAL A 43 8.29 -5.17 7.13
CA VAL A 43 7.65 -4.88 8.42
C VAL A 43 6.20 -5.36 8.50
N SER A 44 5.55 -5.65 7.37
CA SER A 44 4.13 -5.99 7.27
C SER A 44 3.67 -7.14 8.19
N PRO A 45 4.47 -8.20 8.46
CA PRO A 45 4.07 -9.25 9.41
C PRO A 45 3.91 -8.77 10.86
N TYR A 46 4.45 -7.60 11.20
CA TYR A 46 4.47 -7.05 12.55
C TYR A 46 3.52 -5.87 12.74
N LEU A 47 2.90 -5.38 11.64
CA LEU A 47 2.03 -4.20 11.70
C LEU A 47 0.71 -4.56 12.37
N LYS A 48 0.49 -4.00 13.57
CA LYS A 48 -0.75 -4.13 14.33
C LYS A 48 -1.50 -2.81 14.31
N THR A 49 -2.84 -2.88 14.42
CA THR A 49 -3.69 -1.72 14.66
C THR A 49 -3.52 -0.59 13.65
N LEU A 50 -3.37 -0.94 12.36
CA LEU A 50 -3.32 0.08 11.31
C LEU A 50 -4.58 0.93 11.33
N SER A 51 -4.39 2.23 11.22
CA SER A 51 -5.47 3.20 11.09
C SER A 51 -6.24 2.97 9.79
N MET A 52 -7.49 3.44 9.77
CA MET A 52 -8.30 3.48 8.55
C MET A 52 -7.63 4.30 7.44
N VAL A 53 -6.91 5.36 7.81
CA VAL A 53 -6.20 6.24 6.87
C VAL A 53 -5.08 5.46 6.18
N ALA A 54 -4.15 4.84 6.93
CA ALA A 54 -3.05 4.08 6.34
C ALA A 54 -3.55 2.90 5.50
N SER A 55 -4.56 2.19 5.98
CA SER A 55 -5.21 1.09 5.24
C SER A 55 -5.74 1.56 3.88
N THR A 56 -6.43 2.70 3.85
CA THR A 56 -6.95 3.30 2.61
C THR A 56 -5.82 3.75 1.69
N LYS A 57 -4.71 4.27 2.24
CA LYS A 57 -3.54 4.68 1.45
C LYS A 57 -2.86 3.50 0.76
N LEU A 58 -2.69 2.35 1.43
CA LEU A 58 -2.15 1.14 0.79
C LEU A 58 -3.03 0.68 -0.36
N LEU A 59 -4.35 0.60 -0.16
CA LEU A 59 -5.27 0.18 -1.23
C LEU A 59 -5.34 1.17 -2.38
N HIS A 60 -5.20 2.47 -2.11
CA HIS A 60 -5.11 3.48 -3.16
C HIS A 60 -3.86 3.26 -4.06
N LEU A 61 -2.73 2.83 -3.49
CA LEU A 61 -1.56 2.47 -4.29
C LEU A 61 -1.82 1.24 -5.16
N LEU A 62 -2.49 0.22 -4.60
CA LEU A 62 -2.85 -0.98 -5.38
C LEU A 62 -3.73 -0.60 -6.57
N GLU A 63 -4.79 0.17 -6.32
CA GLU A 63 -5.73 0.63 -7.35
C GLU A 63 -5.03 1.44 -8.45
N ALA A 64 -4.11 2.33 -8.09
CA ALA A 64 -3.36 3.12 -9.06
C ALA A 64 -2.39 2.27 -9.89
N PHE A 65 -1.63 1.38 -9.24
CA PHE A 65 -0.63 0.55 -9.90
C PHE A 65 -1.20 -0.64 -10.66
N SER A 66 -2.43 -1.07 -10.35
CA SER A 66 -3.14 -2.11 -11.09
C SER A 66 -3.86 -1.61 -12.34
N THR A 67 -3.82 -0.31 -12.64
CA THR A 67 -4.43 0.20 -13.88
C THR A 67 -3.65 -0.30 -15.11
N PRO A 68 -4.32 -0.75 -16.19
CA PRO A 68 -3.62 -1.27 -17.39
C PRO A 68 -2.61 -0.28 -17.98
N TRP A 69 -2.99 1.01 -18.02
CA TRP A 69 -2.10 2.08 -18.48
C TRP A 69 -0.80 2.13 -17.68
N PHE A 70 -0.86 2.07 -16.35
CA PHE A 70 0.35 2.11 -15.52
C PHE A 70 1.10 0.79 -15.64
N LEU A 71 0.42 -0.32 -15.41
CA LEU A 71 1.01 -1.64 -15.32
C LEU A 71 1.76 -2.02 -16.60
N TYR A 72 1.21 -1.69 -17.77
CA TYR A 72 1.81 -2.00 -19.07
C TYR A 72 2.75 -0.91 -19.59
N SER A 73 2.93 0.21 -18.87
CA SER A 73 3.85 1.27 -19.29
C SER A 73 5.33 0.90 -19.11
N ASN A 74 5.65 -0.04 -18.23
CA ASN A 74 7.02 -0.49 -17.99
C ASN A 74 7.01 -1.98 -17.56
N PRO A 75 7.89 -2.82 -18.14
CA PRO A 75 7.99 -4.23 -17.79
C PRO A 75 8.28 -4.51 -16.30
N THR A 76 8.76 -3.55 -15.51
CA THR A 76 9.02 -3.77 -14.08
C THR A 76 7.88 -3.33 -13.15
N ASN A 77 6.84 -2.66 -13.67
CA ASN A 77 5.78 -2.09 -12.83
C ASN A 77 4.95 -3.15 -12.09
N HIS A 78 4.92 -4.39 -12.58
CA HIS A 78 4.24 -5.48 -11.89
C HIS A 78 4.87 -5.82 -10.54
N HIS A 79 6.15 -5.49 -10.32
CA HIS A 79 6.79 -5.67 -9.00
C HIS A 79 6.12 -4.84 -7.92
N LEU A 80 5.70 -3.61 -8.24
CA LEU A 80 5.02 -2.73 -7.27
C LEU A 80 3.68 -3.31 -6.83
N VAL A 81 2.93 -3.90 -7.77
CA VAL A 81 1.68 -4.60 -7.47
C VAL A 81 1.95 -5.85 -6.63
N PHE A 82 2.97 -6.63 -6.99
CA PHE A 82 3.38 -7.81 -6.23
C PHE A 82 3.72 -7.45 -4.78
N PHE A 83 4.52 -6.41 -4.53
CA PHE A 83 4.84 -5.97 -3.16
C PHE A 83 3.60 -5.54 -2.38
N LEU A 84 2.64 -4.85 -3.00
CA LEU A 84 1.40 -4.46 -2.33
C LEU A 84 0.55 -5.67 -1.95
N LEU A 85 0.43 -6.66 -2.84
CA LEU A 85 -0.26 -7.91 -2.52
C LEU A 85 0.44 -8.67 -1.38
N GLU A 86 1.76 -8.70 -1.38
CA GLU A 86 2.54 -9.32 -0.30
C GLU A 86 2.35 -8.59 1.05
N ILE A 87 2.27 -7.26 1.04
CA ILE A 87 1.93 -6.48 2.24
C ILE A 87 0.56 -6.89 2.79
N PHE A 88 -0.46 -7.00 1.94
CA PHE A 88 -1.80 -7.42 2.38
C PHE A 88 -1.80 -8.86 2.90
N ASN A 89 -1.14 -9.78 2.19
CA ASN A 89 -1.03 -11.17 2.60
C ASN A 89 -0.35 -11.30 3.96
N ASN A 90 0.78 -10.63 4.17
CA ASN A 90 1.50 -10.67 5.45
C ASN A 90 0.65 -10.12 6.60
N ILE A 91 -0.05 -9.00 6.41
CA ILE A 91 -0.88 -8.44 7.49
C ILE A 91 -2.06 -9.37 7.79
N ILE A 92 -2.71 -9.92 6.78
CA ILE A 92 -3.83 -10.86 6.96
C ILE A 92 -3.35 -12.17 7.59
N GLN A 93 -2.17 -12.67 7.20
CA GLN A 93 -1.65 -13.95 7.71
C GLN A 93 -1.21 -13.85 9.17
N TYR A 94 -0.53 -12.77 9.55
CA TYR A 94 0.13 -12.68 10.86
C TYR A 94 -0.57 -11.74 11.85
N GLN A 95 -1.36 -10.77 11.36
CA GLN A 95 -1.94 -9.70 12.20
C GLN A 95 -3.42 -9.44 11.86
N PHE A 96 -4.17 -10.46 11.44
CA PHE A 96 -5.60 -10.34 11.10
C PHE A 96 -6.42 -9.69 12.21
N ASP A 97 -6.36 -10.26 13.42
CA ASP A 97 -7.17 -9.83 14.58
C ASP A 97 -6.94 -8.36 14.96
N GLY A 98 -5.70 -7.87 14.73
CA GLY A 98 -5.31 -6.50 15.04
C GLY A 98 -5.59 -5.50 13.94
N ASN A 99 -6.01 -5.91 12.74
CA ASN A 99 -6.10 -5.03 11.56
C ASN A 99 -7.48 -5.04 10.90
N SER A 100 -8.53 -4.93 11.70
CA SER A 100 -9.93 -4.83 11.23
C SER A 100 -10.15 -3.71 10.20
N ASN A 101 -9.47 -2.56 10.36
CA ASN A 101 -9.52 -1.45 9.40
C ASN A 101 -9.01 -1.86 8.00
N LEU A 102 -7.90 -2.59 7.93
CA LEU A 102 -7.35 -3.06 6.65
C LEU A 102 -8.29 -4.06 6.01
N VAL A 103 -8.73 -5.06 6.77
CA VAL A 103 -9.66 -6.10 6.30
C VAL A 103 -10.95 -5.48 5.77
N TYR A 104 -11.53 -4.54 6.52
CA TYR A 104 -12.71 -3.79 6.10
C TYR A 104 -12.47 -3.02 4.79
N THR A 105 -11.32 -2.35 4.66
CA THR A 105 -10.97 -1.59 3.45
C THR A 105 -10.82 -2.53 2.25
N VAL A 106 -10.19 -3.70 2.41
CA VAL A 106 -10.08 -4.75 1.38
C VAL A 106 -11.45 -5.23 0.91
N ILE A 107 -12.36 -5.53 1.84
CA ILE A 107 -13.72 -5.96 1.49
C ILE A 107 -14.46 -4.87 0.70
N ARG A 108 -14.36 -3.61 1.14
CA ARG A 108 -15.01 -2.48 0.44
C ARG A 108 -14.47 -2.23 -0.96
N LYS A 109 -13.17 -2.43 -1.16
CA LYS A 109 -12.46 -2.24 -2.42
C LYS A 109 -12.21 -3.55 -3.17
N ARG A 110 -12.96 -4.62 -2.88
CA ARG A 110 -12.82 -5.94 -3.52
C ARG A 110 -12.82 -5.91 -5.06
N HIS A 111 -13.52 -4.93 -5.66
CA HIS A 111 -13.55 -4.74 -7.11
C HIS A 111 -12.16 -4.46 -7.71
N VAL A 112 -11.24 -3.83 -6.96
CA VAL A 112 -9.86 -3.60 -7.41
C VAL A 112 -9.14 -4.93 -7.64
N PHE A 113 -9.29 -5.88 -6.71
CA PHE A 113 -8.70 -7.21 -6.84
C PHE A 113 -9.35 -8.01 -7.97
N HIS A 114 -10.65 -7.92 -8.15
CA HIS A 114 -11.34 -8.55 -9.28
C HIS A 114 -10.92 -7.93 -10.63
N ALA A 115 -10.70 -6.62 -10.70
CA ALA A 115 -10.21 -5.96 -11.91
C ALA A 115 -8.77 -6.42 -12.22
N LEU A 116 -7.91 -6.51 -11.21
CA LEU A 116 -6.55 -7.03 -11.35
C LEU A 116 -6.53 -8.49 -11.82
N ALA A 117 -7.42 -9.34 -11.30
CA ALA A 117 -7.50 -10.75 -11.69
C ALA A 117 -8.04 -10.95 -13.12
N ASN A 118 -8.78 -9.98 -13.65
CA ASN A 118 -9.38 -10.02 -14.99
C ASN A 118 -8.69 -9.05 -15.97
N LEU A 119 -7.40 -8.77 -15.75
CA LEU A 119 -6.63 -7.97 -16.71
C LEU A 119 -6.59 -8.66 -18.08
N PRO A 120 -6.65 -7.88 -19.18
CA PRO A 120 -6.60 -8.41 -20.54
C PRO A 120 -5.21 -8.92 -20.91
#